data_AF-A0A969L2Z3-F1
#
_entry.id   AF-A0A969L2Z3-F1
#
_cell.length_a   1.000
_cell.length_b   1.000
_cell.length_c   1.000
_cell.angle_alpha   90.00
_cell.angle_beta   90.00
_cell.angle_gamma   90.00
#
_symmetry.space_group_name_H-M   'P 1'
#
loop_
_entity.id
_entity.type
_entity.pdbx_description
1 polymer ?
#
loop_
_entity_poly.entity_id
_entity_poly.type
_entity_poly.pdbx_seq_one_letter_code
_entity_poly.pdbx_strand_id
1 'polypeptide(L)'
;MSQVSTRHIGLDLVRVTEATALAAGRWLGLGNRKEAHRAATEAMAQALQMADIAGHIVVGEEGRLGEHTPLDTGQFIGTGDGPEMDVLVDPIDGTESVVRGYPGAISVVCVAPRGSMWSPTSAIYMEKIVVDREVASFWCRNVWTPRRPGRWP
;
A
#
# COMPACT_ATOMS: atom_id res chain seq x y z
N MET A 1 -27.81 -5.41 -20.13
CA MET A 1 -27.62 -4.00 -19.70
C MET A 1 -26.34 -3.98 -18.88
N SER A 2 -25.22 -3.50 -19.43
CA SER A 2 -24.00 -3.32 -18.65
C SER A 2 -24.28 -2.26 -17.58
N GLN A 3 -24.33 -2.66 -16.31
CA GLN A 3 -24.37 -1.67 -15.25
C GLN A 3 -23.09 -0.85 -15.31
N VAL A 4 -23.23 0.42 -15.63
CA VAL A 4 -22.15 1.39 -15.44
C VAL A 4 -22.01 1.52 -13.92
N SER A 5 -20.94 0.95 -13.34
CA SER A 5 -20.64 1.22 -11.94
C SER A 5 -20.52 2.73 -11.77
N THR A 6 -21.35 3.28 -10.89
CA THR A 6 -21.33 4.71 -10.55
C THR A 6 -20.13 5.08 -9.67
N ARG A 7 -19.32 4.12 -9.23
CA ARG A 7 -18.15 4.35 -8.39
C ARG A 7 -16.88 4.29 -9.22
N HIS A 8 -16.14 5.39 -9.17
CA HIS A 8 -14.84 5.50 -9.82
C HIS A 8 -13.77 5.05 -8.81
N ILE A 9 -13.09 3.94 -9.10
CA ILE A 9 -12.11 3.35 -8.18
C ILE A 9 -11.07 4.35 -7.68
N GLY A 10 -10.60 5.27 -8.54
CA GLY A 10 -9.65 6.31 -8.12
C GLY A 10 -10.18 7.22 -6.99
N LEU A 11 -11.49 7.51 -6.98
CA LEU A 11 -12.12 8.30 -5.91
C LEU A 11 -12.37 7.47 -4.65
N ASP A 12 -12.62 6.17 -4.81
CA ASP A 12 -12.74 5.26 -3.66
C ASP A 12 -11.39 5.11 -2.94
N LEU A 13 -10.29 5.01 -3.68
CA LEU A 13 -8.94 4.97 -3.10
C LEU A 13 -8.56 6.26 -2.36
N VAL A 14 -9.03 7.43 -2.83
CA VAL A 14 -8.87 8.68 -2.09
C VAL A 14 -9.57 8.59 -0.73
N ARG A 15 -10.80 8.08 -0.69
CA ARG A 15 -11.54 7.90 0.58
C ARG A 15 -10.87 6.90 1.51
N VAL A 16 -10.27 5.84 0.96
CA VAL A 16 -9.51 4.85 1.74
C VAL A 16 -8.36 5.53 2.48
N THR A 17 -7.52 6.28 1.77
CA THR A 17 -6.36 6.95 2.40
C THR A 17 -6.78 8.08 3.33
N GLU A 18 -7.86 8.81 3.02
CA GLU A 18 -8.44 9.83 3.91
C GLU A 18 -8.95 9.23 5.22
N ALA A 19 -9.80 8.21 5.15
CA ALA A 19 -10.34 7.54 6.34
C ALA A 19 -9.21 6.99 7.22
N THR A 20 -8.19 6.41 6.59
CA THR A 20 -7.02 5.85 7.26
C THR A 20 -6.18 6.93 7.94
N ALA A 21 -5.85 8.01 7.22
CA ALA A 21 -5.06 9.11 7.74
C ALA A 21 -5.78 9.83 8.90
N LEU A 22 -7.10 10.00 8.82
CA LEU A 22 -7.91 10.58 9.90
C LEU A 22 -7.92 9.68 11.14
N ALA A 23 -8.01 8.36 10.98
CA ALA A 23 -7.93 7.41 12.08
C ALA A 23 -6.54 7.44 12.74
N ALA A 24 -5.47 7.40 11.96
CA ALA A 24 -4.08 7.52 12.44
C ALA A 24 -3.83 8.85 13.16
N GLY A 25 -4.33 9.96 12.61
CA GLY A 25 -4.12 11.30 13.13
C GLY A 25 -4.68 11.53 14.55
N ARG A 26 -5.63 10.72 15.00
CA ARG A 26 -6.11 10.74 16.41
C ARG A 26 -5.05 10.33 17.42
N TRP A 27 -3.98 9.68 16.96
CA TRP A 27 -2.88 9.18 17.77
C TRP A 27 -1.60 10.03 17.67
N LEU A 28 -1.68 11.18 16.99
CA LEU A 28 -0.54 12.07 16.80
C LEU A 28 0.08 12.50 18.14
N GLY A 29 1.36 12.24 18.32
CA GLY A 29 2.11 12.64 19.53
C GLY A 29 1.78 11.86 20.80
N LEU A 30 0.95 10.80 20.74
CA LEU A 30 0.53 10.04 21.92
C LEU A 30 1.49 8.91 22.33
N GLY A 31 2.57 8.69 21.57
CA GLY A 31 3.54 7.62 21.85
C GLY A 31 3.01 6.19 21.69
N ASN A 32 1.75 6.00 21.28
CA ASN A 32 1.12 4.68 21.22
C ASN A 32 1.16 4.07 19.81
N ARG A 33 2.30 3.47 19.46
CA ARG A 33 2.57 2.92 18.12
C ARG A 33 1.58 1.86 17.68
N LYS A 34 1.26 0.92 18.58
CA LYS A 34 0.41 -0.25 18.25
C LYS A 34 -1.01 0.18 17.95
N GLU A 35 -1.59 1.03 18.81
CA GLU A 35 -2.98 1.47 18.63
C GLU A 35 -3.14 2.43 17.46
N ALA A 36 -2.15 3.31 17.22
CA ALA A 36 -2.15 4.17 16.04
C ALA A 36 -2.24 3.35 14.75
N HIS A 37 -1.39 2.33 14.65
CA HIS A 37 -1.33 1.47 13.47
C HIS A 37 -2.57 0.59 13.35
N ARG A 38 -3.05 -0.02 14.45
CA ARG A 38 -4.29 -0.80 14.44
C ARG A 38 -5.49 0.01 13.96
N ALA A 39 -5.68 1.22 14.51
CA ALA A 39 -6.79 2.09 14.13
C ALA A 39 -6.75 2.44 12.63
N ALA A 40 -5.55 2.66 12.08
CA ALA A 40 -5.37 2.90 10.66
C ALA A 40 -5.66 1.65 9.81
N THR A 41 -5.11 0.48 10.17
CA THR A 41 -5.35 -0.79 9.49
C THR A 41 -6.85 -1.13 9.45
N GLU A 42 -7.57 -0.95 10.56
CA GLU A 42 -9.01 -1.20 10.64
C GLU A 42 -9.80 -0.23 9.75
N ALA A 43 -9.48 1.06 9.79
CA ALA A 43 -10.13 2.07 8.96
C ALA A 43 -9.91 1.81 7.46
N MET A 44 -8.67 1.47 7.08
CA MET A 44 -8.32 1.11 5.71
C MET A 44 -9.08 -0.13 5.24
N ALA A 45 -9.12 -1.18 6.07
CA ALA A 45 -9.84 -2.42 5.76
C ALA A 45 -11.34 -2.17 5.54
N GLN A 46 -11.98 -1.42 6.43
CA GLN A 46 -13.41 -1.08 6.31
C GLN A 46 -13.70 -0.27 5.04
N ALA A 47 -12.84 0.71 4.72
CA ALA A 47 -12.99 1.51 3.52
C ALA A 47 -12.81 0.68 2.24
N LEU A 48 -11.82 -0.21 2.21
CA LEU A 48 -11.55 -1.08 1.06
C LEU A 48 -12.67 -2.09 0.79
N GLN A 49 -13.35 -2.58 1.82
CA GLN A 49 -14.48 -3.50 1.65
C GLN A 49 -15.67 -2.88 0.88
N MET A 50 -15.71 -1.55 0.76
CA MET A 50 -16.74 -0.84 0.00
C MET A 50 -16.37 -0.60 -1.47
N ALA A 51 -15.16 -0.95 -1.90
CA ALA A 51 -14.71 -0.74 -3.28
C ALA A 51 -15.24 -1.84 -4.21
N ASP A 52 -15.73 -1.45 -5.39
CA ASP A 52 -16.25 -2.36 -6.44
C ASP A 52 -15.09 -3.04 -7.20
N ILE A 53 -14.36 -3.92 -6.51
CA ILE A 53 -13.25 -4.72 -7.05
C ILE A 53 -13.25 -6.13 -6.47
N ALA A 54 -12.67 -7.07 -7.24
CA ALA A 54 -12.18 -8.34 -6.74
C ALA A 54 -10.68 -8.19 -6.40
N GLY A 55 -10.39 -7.53 -5.29
CA GLY A 55 -9.04 -7.19 -4.88
C GLY A 55 -8.34 -8.34 -4.15
N HIS A 56 -7.04 -8.48 -4.37
CA HIS A 56 -6.18 -9.42 -3.66
C HIS A 56 -4.91 -8.72 -3.21
N ILE A 57 -4.59 -8.87 -1.94
CA ILE A 57 -3.46 -8.21 -1.33
C ILE A 57 -2.18 -8.96 -1.69
N VAL A 58 -1.33 -8.30 -2.47
CA VAL A 58 -0.03 -8.83 -2.93
C VAL A 58 1.10 -8.44 -1.99
N VAL A 59 0.93 -7.30 -1.29
CA VAL A 59 1.80 -6.80 -0.23
C VAL A 59 0.91 -6.19 0.85
N GLY A 60 0.94 -6.80 2.04
CA GLY A 60 0.07 -6.49 3.16
C GLY A 60 0.81 -6.06 4.44
N GLU A 61 0.06 -6.09 5.54
CA GLU A 61 0.47 -5.59 6.86
C GLU A 61 0.99 -6.67 7.81
N GLU A 62 1.24 -7.88 7.30
CA GLU A 62 1.66 -9.01 8.12
C GLU A 62 2.87 -8.67 9.01
N GLY A 63 2.80 -9.09 10.26
CA GLY A 63 3.89 -8.92 11.23
C GLY A 63 4.05 -7.51 11.81
N ARG A 64 3.34 -6.48 11.32
CA ARG A 64 3.45 -5.12 11.88
C ARG A 64 2.79 -4.96 13.25
N LEU A 65 1.65 -5.63 13.46
CA LEU A 65 0.91 -5.63 14.73
C LEU A 65 1.23 -6.85 15.62
N GLY A 66 1.98 -7.82 15.10
CA GLY A 66 2.23 -9.10 15.77
C GLY A 66 1.01 -10.02 15.86
N GLU A 67 -0.06 -9.70 15.12
CA GLU A 67 -1.30 -10.46 14.97
C GLU A 67 -1.75 -10.44 13.51
N HIS A 68 -2.58 -11.40 13.12
CA HIS A 68 -3.15 -11.45 11.78
C HIS A 68 -4.14 -10.31 11.56
N THR A 69 -4.13 -9.73 10.37
CA THR A 69 -5.03 -8.64 9.99
C THR A 69 -5.83 -8.97 8.72
N PRO A 70 -6.99 -8.33 8.50
CA PRO A 70 -7.70 -8.42 7.22
C PRO A 70 -6.90 -7.87 6.03
N LEU A 71 -5.77 -7.21 6.30
CA LEU A 71 -4.89 -6.60 5.31
C LEU A 71 -3.58 -7.37 5.10
N ASP A 72 -3.47 -8.61 5.58
CA ASP A 72 -2.30 -9.45 5.34
C ASP A 72 -2.19 -9.86 3.86
N THR A 73 -0.97 -10.14 3.40
CA THR A 73 -0.73 -10.71 2.06
C THR A 73 -1.55 -11.99 1.84
N GLY A 74 -2.16 -12.10 0.66
CA GLY A 74 -3.03 -13.22 0.25
C GLY A 74 -4.51 -13.04 0.60
N GLN A 75 -4.87 -12.01 1.39
CA GLN A 75 -6.27 -11.72 1.70
C GLN A 75 -7.00 -11.08 0.50
N PHE A 76 -8.32 -11.24 0.48
CA PHE A 76 -9.21 -10.64 -0.51
C PHE A 76 -9.96 -9.45 0.09
N ILE A 77 -10.14 -8.41 -0.72
CA ILE A 77 -10.84 -7.18 -0.33
C ILE A 77 -11.75 -6.68 -1.45
N GLY A 78 -12.63 -5.73 -1.10
CA GLY A 78 -13.63 -5.19 -2.00
C GLY A 78 -14.89 -6.03 -1.97
N THR A 79 -15.91 -5.58 -2.70
CA THR A 79 -17.21 -6.25 -2.77
C THR A 79 -17.13 -7.61 -3.47
N GLY A 80 -16.04 -7.87 -4.21
CA GLY A 80 -15.91 -9.01 -5.12
C GLY A 80 -16.59 -8.76 -6.48
N ASP A 81 -17.46 -7.76 -6.56
CA ASP A 81 -18.11 -7.32 -7.77
C ASP A 81 -17.26 -6.25 -8.45
N GLY A 82 -16.47 -6.64 -9.44
CA GLY A 82 -15.62 -5.70 -10.18
C GLY A 82 -14.44 -6.36 -10.86
N PRO A 83 -13.53 -5.57 -11.44
CA PRO A 83 -12.33 -6.11 -12.05
C PRO A 83 -11.41 -6.74 -11.00
N GLU A 84 -10.67 -7.79 -11.43
CA GLU A 84 -9.64 -8.41 -10.60
C GLU A 84 -8.42 -7.49 -10.50
N MET A 85 -8.03 -7.19 -9.27
CA MET A 85 -6.95 -6.24 -8.99
C MET A 85 -5.95 -6.81 -7.99
N ASP A 86 -4.67 -6.55 -8.24
CA ASP A 86 -3.63 -6.63 -7.23
C ASP A 86 -3.70 -5.38 -6.35
N VAL A 87 -3.52 -5.56 -5.05
CA VAL A 87 -3.62 -4.51 -4.04
C VAL A 87 -2.37 -4.51 -3.18
N LEU A 88 -1.83 -3.32 -2.94
CA LEU A 88 -0.81 -3.07 -1.92
C LEU A 88 -1.36 -2.05 -0.94
N VAL A 89 -1.12 -2.29 0.34
CA VAL A 89 -1.51 -1.38 1.41
C VAL A 89 -0.31 -1.02 2.28
N ASP A 90 -0.28 0.23 2.74
CA ASP A 90 0.49 0.67 3.90
C ASP A 90 -0.36 1.72 4.64
N PRO A 91 -1.19 1.32 5.61
CA PRO A 91 -2.04 2.22 6.37
C PRO A 91 -1.27 3.39 6.97
N ILE A 92 -0.04 3.16 7.47
CA ILE A 92 0.86 4.20 7.96
C ILE A 92 2.31 3.89 7.58
N ASP A 93 2.78 4.55 6.53
CA ASP A 93 4.20 4.75 6.29
C ASP A 93 4.70 5.84 7.25
N GLY A 94 5.66 5.50 8.11
CA GLY A 94 6.15 6.39 9.16
C GLY A 94 5.31 6.41 10.45
N THR A 95 4.94 5.24 10.99
CA THR A 95 4.20 5.14 12.28
C THR A 95 4.90 5.88 13.43
N GLU A 96 6.24 5.85 13.46
CA GLU A 96 7.02 6.57 14.46
C GLU A 96 6.84 8.08 14.35
N SER A 97 6.75 8.60 13.12
CA SER A 97 6.48 10.03 12.89
C SER A 97 5.11 10.42 13.43
N VAL A 98 4.08 9.58 13.24
CA VAL A 98 2.75 9.84 13.84
C VAL A 98 2.85 9.94 15.36
N VAL A 99 3.39 8.91 16.02
CA VAL A 99 3.34 8.87 17.50
C VAL A 99 4.29 9.84 18.18
N ARG A 100 5.30 10.36 17.46
CA ARG A 100 6.18 11.45 17.92
C ARG A 100 5.72 12.84 17.50
N GLY A 101 4.75 12.95 16.60
CA GLY A 101 4.31 14.24 16.05
C GLY A 101 5.29 14.85 15.03
N TYR A 102 6.08 14.03 14.34
CA TYR A 102 6.99 14.47 13.29
C TYR A 102 6.29 14.50 11.92
N PRO A 103 6.73 15.37 11.00
CA PRO A 103 6.20 15.42 9.65
C PRO A 103 6.57 14.16 8.83
N GLY A 104 5.85 13.96 7.72
CA GLY A 104 6.22 12.98 6.68
C GLY A 104 5.54 11.63 6.76
N ALA A 105 4.67 11.38 7.75
CA ALA A 105 3.82 10.18 7.75
C ALA A 105 2.71 10.29 6.70
N ILE A 106 2.45 9.20 5.97
CA ILE A 106 1.41 9.14 4.94
C ILE A 106 0.67 7.80 5.00
N SER A 107 -0.54 7.76 4.43
CA SER A 107 -1.28 6.52 4.18
C SER A 107 -1.24 6.20 2.70
N VAL A 108 -0.96 4.94 2.35
CA VAL A 108 -0.73 4.51 0.97
C VAL A 108 -1.61 3.31 0.64
N VAL A 109 -2.24 3.37 -0.52
CA VAL A 109 -2.86 2.21 -1.17
C VAL A 109 -2.57 2.28 -2.65
N CYS A 110 -2.27 1.13 -3.24
CA CYS A 110 -2.05 0.99 -4.67
C CYS A 110 -2.93 -0.13 -5.20
N VAL A 111 -3.46 0.06 -6.42
CA VAL A 111 -4.14 -0.99 -7.16
C VAL A 111 -3.58 -1.08 -8.57
N ALA A 112 -3.55 -2.29 -9.12
CA ALA A 112 -3.15 -2.55 -10.49
C ALA A 112 -3.93 -3.76 -11.02
N PRO A 113 -4.03 -3.94 -12.35
CA PRO A 113 -4.61 -5.16 -12.90
C PRO A 113 -3.93 -6.41 -12.32
N ARG A 114 -4.72 -7.46 -12.08
CA ARG A 114 -4.25 -8.74 -11.55
C ARG A 114 -2.94 -9.22 -12.19
N GLY A 115 -1.96 -9.61 -11.37
CA GLY A 115 -0.65 -10.12 -11.80
C GLY A 115 0.35 -9.04 -12.25
N SER A 116 0.04 -7.75 -12.09
CA SER A 116 0.92 -6.65 -12.49
C SER A 116 1.83 -6.16 -11.37
N MET A 117 1.56 -6.51 -10.10
CA MET A 117 2.44 -6.18 -8.99
C MET A 117 3.38 -7.33 -8.67
N TRP A 118 4.66 -7.01 -8.50
CA TRP A 118 5.64 -7.96 -7.99
C TRP A 118 5.61 -8.00 -6.46
N SER A 119 5.44 -9.20 -5.87
CA SER A 119 5.59 -9.41 -4.43
C SER A 119 7.03 -9.82 -4.12
N PRO A 120 7.76 -9.06 -3.30
CA PRO A 120 9.11 -9.41 -2.91
C PRO A 120 9.17 -10.44 -1.76
N THR A 121 8.04 -11.02 -1.33
CA THR A 121 7.65 -11.82 -0.14
C THR A 121 8.73 -12.45 0.79
N SER A 122 9.98 -12.61 0.37
CA SER A 122 11.15 -13.04 1.16
C SER A 122 12.19 -11.94 1.45
N ALA A 123 12.09 -10.77 0.82
CA ALA A 123 13.06 -9.68 0.98
C ALA A 123 12.67 -8.74 2.11
N ILE A 124 13.55 -8.60 3.10
CA ILE A 124 13.38 -7.67 4.24
C ILE A 124 13.87 -6.26 3.87
N TYR A 125 14.88 -6.18 3.00
CA TYR A 125 15.47 -4.93 2.53
C TYR A 125 15.58 -4.93 1.01
N MET A 126 15.56 -3.73 0.45
CA MET A 126 15.72 -3.51 -0.99
C MET A 126 16.52 -2.24 -1.20
N GLU A 127 17.59 -2.33 -1.98
CA GLU A 127 18.28 -1.16 -2.48
C GLU A 127 17.41 -0.50 -3.56
N LYS A 128 17.14 0.80 -3.39
CA LYS A 128 16.26 1.56 -4.28
C LYS A 128 16.96 2.82 -4.75
N ILE A 129 16.77 3.13 -6.03
CA ILE A 129 17.02 4.46 -6.58
C ILE A 129 15.77 4.90 -7.33
N VAL A 130 15.28 6.09 -7.00
CA VAL A 130 14.12 6.71 -7.66
C VAL A 130 14.57 8.05 -8.19
N VAL A 131 14.29 8.28 -9.47
CA VAL A 131 14.74 9.47 -10.21
C VAL A 131 13.59 10.07 -10.99
N ASP A 132 13.75 11.32 -11.43
CA ASP A 132 12.78 11.97 -12.30
C ASP A 132 12.72 11.33 -13.69
N ARG A 133 11.69 11.69 -14.46
CA ARG A 133 11.45 11.14 -15.80
C ARG A 133 12.57 11.48 -16.79
N GLU A 134 13.18 12.66 -16.68
CA GLU A 134 14.16 13.17 -17.65
C GLU A 134 15.44 12.32 -17.61
N VAL A 135 15.82 11.86 -16.41
CA VAL A 135 17.04 11.06 -16.22
C VAL A 135 16.77 9.55 -16.09
N ALA A 136 15.51 9.11 -15.98
CA ALA A 136 15.15 7.70 -15.83
C ALA A 136 15.80 6.79 -16.89
N SER A 137 15.78 7.22 -18.15
CA SER A 137 16.33 6.44 -19.26
C SER A 137 17.85 6.25 -19.17
N PHE A 138 18.57 7.21 -18.57
CA PHE A 138 20.00 7.11 -18.34
C PHE A 138 20.32 6.07 -17.27
N TRP A 139 19.61 6.10 -16.14
CA TRP A 139 19.83 5.17 -15.03
C TRP A 139 19.48 3.72 -15.38
N CYS A 140 18.34 3.49 -16.03
CA CYS A 140 17.94 2.15 -16.47
C CYS A 140 18.99 1.52 -17.40
N ARG A 141 19.60 2.30 -18.31
CA ARG A 141 20.57 1.78 -19.28
C ARG A 141 21.97 1.57 -18.74
N ASN A 142 22.40 2.35 -17.74
CA ASN A 142 23.81 2.43 -17.36
C ASN A 142 24.15 1.85 -15.98
N VAL A 143 23.14 1.65 -15.13
CA VAL A 143 23.31 1.22 -13.73
C VAL A 143 22.58 -0.09 -13.46
N TRP A 144 21.33 -0.21 -13.91
CA TRP A 144 20.50 -1.41 -13.74
C TRP A 144 20.57 -2.38 -14.92
N THR A 145 21.56 -2.28 -15.79
CA THR A 145 21.89 -3.32 -16.77
C THR A 145 23.12 -4.08 -16.26
N PRO A 146 23.07 -5.42 -16.15
CA PRO A 146 24.22 -6.19 -15.72
C PRO A 146 25.39 -5.96 -16.69
N ARG A 147 26.49 -5.34 -16.21
CA ARG A 147 27.71 -5.23 -17.02
C ARG A 147 28.38 -6.59 -17.25
N ARG A 148 27.99 -7.61 -16.46
CA ARG A 148 28.32 -9.03 -16.62
C ARG A 148 27.14 -9.91 -16.20
N PRO A 149 26.92 -11.08 -16.83
CA PRO A 149 25.88 -12.01 -16.39
C PRO A 149 26.05 -12.37 -14.91
N GLY A 150 24.99 -12.25 -14.13
CA GLY A 150 24.98 -12.62 -12.70
C GLY A 150 25.64 -11.62 -11.75
N ARG A 151 26.09 -10.45 -12.23
CA ARG A 151 26.53 -9.33 -11.38
C ARG A 151 25.67 -8.11 -11.65
N TRP A 152 24.75 -7.87 -10.73
CA TRP A 152 24.16 -6.56 -10.49
C TRP A 152 25.20 -5.70 -9.74
N PRO A 153 25.03 -4.37 -9.68
CA PRO A 153 25.86 -3.50 -8.85
C PRO A 153 26.08 -4.05 -7.43
#